data_AF-A0A6N6TDR3-F1
#
_entry.id   AF-A0A6N6TDR3-F1
#
_cell.length_a   1.000
_cell.length_b   1.000
_cell.length_c   1.000
_cell.angle_alpha   90.00
_cell.angle_beta   90.00
_cell.angle_gamma   90.00
#
_symmetry.space_group_name_H-M   'P 1'
#
loop_
_entity.id
_entity.type
_entity.pdbx_description
1 polymer ?
#
loop_
_entity_poly.entity_id
_entity_poly.type
_entity_poly.pdbx_seq_one_letter_code
_entity_poly.pdbx_strand_id
1 'polypeptide(L)'
;MRAALKPLSHYIATPHVAKHRLFVWLPARVLPDKMLIVIARSDDTTFGILHSRFHEVWALRLGTSLGGTPRYTPTTTFETFPFPEGLTPNLPAADYAADPRAQAIAQAARRLNELRENWLNPPEWIRRVPEVVPGYPDRSLPVDEKAAALLEKRTLTHLYNERPAWLANAHRDLDAAVAAAYGWPADLSEEQMLRRLLELNRSRAGRR
;
A
#
# COMPACT_ATOMS: atom_id res chain seq x y z
N MET A 1 -5.00 17.51 -6.77
CA MET A 1 -3.82 16.62 -6.75
C MET A 1 -2.50 17.39 -6.60
N ARG A 2 -2.00 18.12 -7.60
CA ARG A 2 -0.64 18.74 -7.57
C ARG A 2 -0.36 19.59 -6.32
N ALA A 3 -1.33 20.40 -5.89
CA ALA A 3 -1.21 21.20 -4.67
C ALA A 3 -0.99 20.33 -3.41
N ALA A 4 -1.70 19.20 -3.31
CA ALA A 4 -1.59 18.27 -2.18
C ALA A 4 -0.27 17.47 -2.19
N LEU A 5 0.36 17.28 -3.35
CA LEU A 5 1.65 16.59 -3.47
C LEU A 5 2.86 17.51 -3.27
N LYS A 6 2.70 18.83 -3.41
CA LYS A 6 3.78 19.83 -3.27
C LYS A 6 4.61 19.69 -1.97
N PRO A 7 4.03 19.42 -0.79
CA PRO A 7 4.82 19.28 0.44
C PRO A 7 5.48 17.90 0.60
N LEU A 8 5.24 16.95 -0.30
CA LEU A 8 5.65 15.55 -0.16
C LEU A 8 6.86 15.24 -1.04
N SER A 9 7.77 14.38 -0.56
CA SER A 9 8.89 13.85 -1.36
C SER A 9 8.48 12.65 -2.22
N HIS A 10 7.48 11.91 -1.75
CA HIS A 10 6.88 10.74 -2.41
C HIS A 10 5.41 10.61 -1.96
N TYR A 11 4.64 9.80 -2.66
CA TYR A 11 3.23 9.58 -2.37
C TYR A 11 2.83 8.13 -2.64
N ILE A 12 1.70 7.71 -2.07
CA ILE A 12 1.16 6.37 -2.27
C ILE A 12 0.39 6.33 -3.59
N ALA A 13 0.67 5.33 -4.42
CA ALA A 13 -0.05 5.10 -5.66
C ALA A 13 -0.58 3.68 -5.76
N THR A 14 -1.62 3.51 -6.59
CA THR A 14 -2.13 2.19 -6.95
C THR A 14 -2.77 2.10 -8.31
N PRO A 15 -2.66 0.94 -8.99
CA PRO A 15 -3.41 0.72 -10.21
C PRO A 15 -4.91 0.79 -9.97
N HIS A 16 -5.61 1.45 -10.90
CA HIS A 16 -7.06 1.52 -10.91
C HIS A 16 -7.69 0.13 -11.15
N VAL A 17 -7.06 -0.72 -11.98
CA VAL A 17 -7.49 -2.09 -12.27
C VAL A 17 -6.29 -3.02 -12.10
N ALA A 18 -6.40 -4.02 -11.22
CA ALA A 18 -5.33 -4.99 -10.98
C ALA A 18 -5.87 -6.29 -10.37
N LYS A 19 -5.19 -7.42 -10.67
CA LYS A 19 -5.50 -8.73 -10.07
C LYS A 19 -5.29 -8.71 -8.55
N HIS A 20 -4.22 -8.09 -8.10
CA HIS A 20 -3.85 -7.98 -6.68
C HIS A 20 -3.99 -6.54 -6.22
N ARG A 21 -4.46 -6.34 -4.98
CA ARG A 21 -4.65 -5.01 -4.41
C ARG A 21 -3.34 -4.51 -3.78
N LEU A 22 -2.54 -3.81 -4.58
CA LEU A 22 -1.18 -3.40 -4.20
C LEU A 22 -1.01 -1.88 -4.16
N PHE A 23 -0.34 -1.41 -3.10
CA PHE A 23 0.11 -0.04 -2.95
C PHE A 23 1.65 0.03 -3.10
N VAL A 24 2.11 1.11 -3.73
CA VAL A 24 3.54 1.38 -3.99
C VAL A 24 3.84 2.85 -3.68
N TRP A 25 5.10 3.14 -3.41
CA TRP A 25 5.61 4.50 -3.30
C TRP A 25 5.98 5.03 -4.68
N LEU A 26 5.52 6.24 -5.03
CA LEU A 26 5.98 6.98 -6.19
C LEU A 26 6.65 8.28 -5.77
N PRO A 27 7.82 8.63 -6.31
CA PRO A 27 8.47 9.92 -6.07
C PRO A 27 7.59 11.08 -6.56
N ALA A 28 7.56 12.20 -5.84
CA ALA A 28 6.65 13.32 -6.15
C ALA A 28 6.88 13.97 -7.54
N ARG A 29 8.06 13.73 -8.14
CA ARG A 29 8.42 14.18 -9.49
C ARG A 29 7.93 13.24 -10.60
N VAL A 30 7.59 12.00 -10.28
CA VAL A 30 6.95 11.07 -11.22
C VAL A 30 5.47 11.38 -11.23
N LEU A 31 4.92 11.72 -12.40
CA LEU A 31 3.50 12.01 -12.52
C LEU A 31 2.72 10.76 -12.90
N PRO A 32 1.62 10.46 -12.20
CA PRO A 32 0.80 9.32 -12.53
C PRO A 32 -0.09 9.60 -13.75
N ASP A 33 -0.27 8.59 -14.59
CA ASP A 33 -1.31 8.57 -15.62
C ASP A 33 -2.70 8.29 -15.01
N LYS A 34 -3.77 8.49 -15.80
CA LYS A 34 -5.18 8.27 -15.44
C LYS A 34 -5.50 6.88 -14.87
N MET A 35 -4.69 5.87 -15.15
CA MET A 35 -4.89 4.51 -14.63
C MET A 35 -4.25 4.26 -13.26
N LEU A 36 -3.72 5.30 -12.61
CA LEU A 36 -3.25 5.24 -11.23
C LEU A 36 -4.10 6.14 -10.32
N ILE A 37 -4.47 5.59 -9.17
CA ILE A 37 -5.04 6.36 -8.06
C ILE A 37 -3.91 6.86 -7.18
N VAL A 38 -3.97 8.15 -6.85
CA VAL A 38 -3.01 8.85 -5.99
C VAL A 38 -3.63 9.08 -4.63
N ILE A 39 -2.90 8.71 -3.58
CA ILE A 39 -3.22 9.04 -2.20
C ILE A 39 -2.10 9.96 -1.71
N ALA A 40 -2.45 11.22 -1.44
CA ALA A 40 -1.52 12.28 -1.08
C ALA A 40 -1.05 12.18 0.38
N ARG A 41 -0.35 11.08 0.69
CA ARG A 41 0.23 10.73 1.99
C ARG A 41 1.63 10.19 1.77
N SER A 42 2.53 10.43 2.73
CA SER A 42 3.94 10.02 2.67
C SER A 42 4.39 9.33 3.97
N ASP A 43 3.44 8.79 4.74
CA ASP A 43 3.71 8.09 5.99
C ASP A 43 3.45 6.58 5.88
N ASP A 44 4.33 5.80 6.51
CA ASP A 44 4.26 4.34 6.51
C ASP A 44 3.02 3.80 7.24
N THR A 45 2.44 4.55 8.18
CA THR A 45 1.22 4.14 8.89
C THR A 45 0.04 4.03 7.92
N THR A 46 -0.23 5.08 7.14
CA THR A 46 -1.31 5.06 6.15
C THR A 46 -1.03 4.01 5.07
N PHE A 47 0.22 3.90 4.62
CA PHE A 47 0.62 2.86 3.67
C PHE A 47 0.32 1.46 4.19
N GLY A 48 0.69 1.17 5.45
CA GLY A 48 0.43 -0.11 6.08
C GLY A 48 -1.04 -0.44 6.25
N ILE A 49 -1.86 0.52 6.72
CA ILE A 49 -3.31 0.33 6.86
C ILE A 49 -3.93 -0.03 5.51
N LEU A 50 -3.60 0.72 4.47
CA LEU A 50 -4.12 0.48 3.13
C LEU A 50 -3.66 -0.85 2.55
N HIS A 51 -2.44 -1.28 2.84
CA HIS A 51 -1.86 -2.51 2.32
C HIS A 51 -2.20 -3.76 3.14
N SER A 52 -3.03 -3.61 4.18
CA SER A 52 -3.53 -4.71 5.02
C SER A 52 -4.71 -5.44 4.40
N ARG A 53 -4.97 -6.67 4.87
CA ARG A 53 -6.13 -7.47 4.48
C ARG A 53 -7.47 -6.80 4.82
N PHE A 54 -7.52 -5.93 5.84
CA PHE A 54 -8.74 -5.20 6.20
C PHE A 54 -9.18 -4.26 5.09
N HIS A 55 -8.23 -3.51 4.53
CA HIS A 55 -8.51 -2.63 3.42
C HIS A 55 -8.67 -3.39 2.11
N GLU A 56 -7.96 -4.50 1.92
CA GLU A 56 -8.16 -5.40 0.77
C GLU A 56 -9.61 -5.92 0.73
N VAL A 57 -10.10 -6.53 1.81
CA VAL A 57 -11.48 -7.05 1.91
C VAL A 57 -12.50 -5.95 1.69
N TRP A 58 -12.28 -4.77 2.29
CA TRP A 58 -13.15 -3.60 2.05
C TRP A 58 -13.16 -3.19 0.58
N ALA A 59 -11.98 -3.00 -0.02
CA ALA A 59 -11.85 -2.54 -1.39
C ALA A 59 -12.41 -3.54 -2.41
N LEU A 60 -12.25 -4.85 -2.18
CA LEU A 60 -12.82 -5.89 -3.03
C LEU A 60 -14.35 -5.94 -2.93
N ARG A 61 -14.91 -5.69 -1.74
CA ARG A 61 -16.36 -5.75 -1.53
C ARG A 61 -17.11 -4.50 -1.99
N LEU A 62 -16.52 -3.32 -1.77
CA LEU A 62 -17.12 -2.00 -2.03
C LEU A 62 -16.65 -1.41 -3.38
N GLY A 63 -15.61 -1.98 -3.97
CA GLY A 63 -15.12 -1.61 -5.29
C GLY A 63 -16.02 -2.10 -6.42
N THR A 64 -15.52 -1.94 -7.64
CA THR A 64 -16.17 -2.46 -8.86
C THR A 64 -15.22 -3.41 -9.58
N SER A 65 -15.64 -3.98 -10.70
CA SER A 65 -14.77 -4.83 -11.53
C SER A 65 -14.80 -4.38 -12.99
N LEU A 66 -13.70 -4.61 -13.70
CA LEU A 66 -13.65 -4.57 -15.16
C LEU A 66 -13.55 -6.01 -15.65
N GLY A 67 -14.68 -6.57 -16.12
CA GLY A 67 -14.81 -8.01 -16.30
C GLY A 67 -14.55 -8.73 -14.97
N GLY A 68 -13.64 -9.70 -14.97
CA GLY A 68 -13.23 -10.43 -13.75
C GLY A 68 -12.14 -9.74 -12.91
N THR A 69 -11.61 -8.59 -13.32
CA THR A 69 -10.49 -7.95 -12.61
C THR A 69 -10.99 -6.85 -11.67
N PRO A 70 -10.62 -6.85 -10.38
CA PRO A 70 -11.00 -5.80 -9.45
C PRO A 70 -10.55 -4.41 -9.90
N ARG A 71 -11.42 -3.43 -9.65
CA ARG A 71 -11.19 -2.00 -9.87
C ARG A 71 -11.30 -1.23 -8.55
N TYR A 72 -10.28 -0.43 -8.27
CA TYR A 72 -10.20 0.42 -7.09
C TYR A 72 -10.89 1.77 -7.33
N THR A 73 -12.11 1.93 -6.84
CA THR A 73 -12.91 3.17 -6.97
C THR A 73 -12.79 4.01 -5.69
N PRO A 74 -12.03 5.12 -5.67
CA PRO A 74 -11.71 5.84 -4.43
C PRO A 74 -12.93 6.28 -3.60
N THR A 75 -13.99 6.71 -4.28
CA THR A 75 -15.23 7.21 -3.66
C THR A 75 -16.01 6.14 -2.90
N THR A 76 -15.85 4.87 -3.26
CA THR A 76 -16.52 3.75 -2.56
C THR A 76 -15.55 2.91 -1.73
N THR A 77 -14.24 3.04 -1.94
CA THR A 77 -13.21 2.30 -1.19
C THR A 77 -12.52 3.20 -0.16
N PHE A 78 -11.55 4.02 -0.57
CA PHE A 78 -10.72 4.85 0.32
C PHE A 78 -11.56 5.84 1.14
N GLU A 79 -12.46 6.57 0.50
CA GLU A 79 -13.21 7.66 1.13
C GLU A 79 -14.23 7.15 2.17
N THR A 80 -14.66 5.90 2.03
CA THR A 80 -15.60 5.24 2.94
C THR A 80 -14.90 4.31 3.92
N PHE A 81 -13.61 4.01 3.72
CA PHE A 81 -12.90 3.05 4.56
C PHE A 81 -12.86 3.52 6.01
N PRO A 82 -13.36 2.73 6.98
CA PRO A 82 -13.35 3.12 8.38
C PRO A 82 -11.96 2.86 8.98
N PHE A 83 -11.02 3.78 8.80
CA PHE A 83 -9.67 3.73 9.38
C PHE A 83 -9.69 3.53 10.91
N PRO A 84 -8.65 2.93 11.52
CA PRO A 84 -8.53 2.84 12.98
C PRO A 84 -8.66 4.22 13.64
N GLU A 85 -9.29 4.28 14.81
CA GLU A 85 -9.51 5.53 15.53
C GLU A 85 -8.19 6.20 15.93
N GLY A 86 -8.07 7.50 15.63
CA GLY A 86 -6.85 8.28 15.82
C GLY A 86 -5.81 8.13 14.69
N LEU A 87 -6.01 7.22 13.73
CA LEU A 87 -5.08 6.95 12.62
C LEU A 87 -5.73 7.23 11.25
N THR A 88 -6.61 8.21 11.19
CA THR A 88 -7.35 8.56 9.97
C THR A 88 -6.52 9.49 9.06
N PRO A 89 -6.64 9.37 7.73
CA PRO A 89 -5.77 10.10 6.79
C PRO A 89 -6.05 11.61 6.69
N ASN A 90 -7.07 12.12 7.38
CA ASN A 90 -7.31 13.56 7.55
C ASN A 90 -6.51 14.18 8.70
N LEU A 91 -5.91 13.37 9.57
CA LEU A 91 -5.00 13.84 10.62
C LEU A 91 -3.56 13.90 10.05
N PRO A 92 -2.80 14.96 10.32
CA PRO A 92 -1.36 14.99 10.07
C PRO A 92 -0.66 13.79 10.72
N ALA A 93 0.30 13.17 10.02
CA ALA A 93 1.03 12.03 10.56
C ALA A 93 1.82 12.34 11.85
N ALA A 94 2.20 13.61 12.04
CA ALA A 94 2.85 14.09 13.25
C ALA A 94 1.98 13.91 14.50
N ASP A 95 0.65 14.01 14.36
CA ASP A 95 -0.30 13.98 15.49
C ASP A 95 -0.38 12.60 16.14
N TYR A 96 -0.07 11.53 15.40
CA TYR A 96 -0.04 10.15 15.89
C TYR A 96 1.36 9.52 15.83
N ALA A 97 2.42 10.30 15.63
CA ALA A 97 3.78 9.79 15.51
C ALA A 97 4.28 9.05 16.78
N ALA A 98 3.76 9.44 17.95
CA ALA A 98 4.05 8.80 19.23
C ALA A 98 3.08 7.65 19.57
N ASP A 99 2.03 7.41 18.78
CA ASP A 99 1.09 6.31 19.01
C ASP A 99 1.80 4.97 18.74
N PRO A 100 1.90 4.05 19.73
CA PRO A 100 2.56 2.77 19.53
C PRO A 100 1.91 1.91 18.44
N ARG A 101 0.59 2.07 18.23
CA ARG A 101 -0.15 1.38 17.15
C ARG A 101 0.31 1.89 15.79
N ALA A 102 0.49 3.20 15.65
CA ALA A 102 0.99 3.81 14.42
C ALA A 102 2.42 3.38 14.10
N GLN A 103 3.28 3.31 15.12
CA GLN A 103 4.68 2.88 14.99
C GLN A 103 4.79 1.41 14.59
N ALA A 104 3.98 0.53 15.19
CA ALA A 104 3.94 -0.89 14.86
C ALA A 104 3.52 -1.12 13.40
N ILE A 105 2.46 -0.44 12.95
CA ILE A 105 2.02 -0.50 11.55
C ILE A 105 3.12 0.02 10.61
N ALA A 106 3.70 1.19 10.92
CA ALA A 106 4.74 1.80 10.12
C ALA A 106 5.97 0.88 9.97
N GLN A 107 6.40 0.23 11.06
CA GLN A 107 7.52 -0.71 11.03
C GLN A 107 7.21 -1.93 10.15
N ALA A 108 6.05 -2.56 10.31
CA ALA A 108 5.65 -3.71 9.51
C ALA A 108 5.50 -3.33 8.02
N ALA A 109 4.94 -2.17 7.73
CA ALA A 109 4.78 -1.61 6.40
C ALA A 109 6.13 -1.37 5.69
N ARG A 110 7.08 -0.72 6.39
CA ARG A 110 8.45 -0.54 5.88
C ARG A 110 9.11 -1.87 5.59
N ARG A 111 9.04 -2.81 6.53
CA ARG A 111 9.63 -4.14 6.36
C ARG A 111 9.07 -4.88 5.15
N LEU A 112 7.76 -4.87 4.97
CA LEU A 112 7.11 -5.45 3.79
C LEU A 112 7.57 -4.76 2.50
N ASN A 113 7.66 -3.43 2.51
CA ASN A 113 8.11 -2.70 1.32
C ASN A 113 9.56 -2.99 0.97
N GLU A 114 10.47 -2.96 1.94
CA GLU A 114 11.89 -3.31 1.76
C GLU A 114 12.06 -4.72 1.18
N LEU A 115 11.30 -5.70 1.69
CA LEU A 115 11.35 -7.07 1.16
C LEU A 115 10.87 -7.15 -0.29
N ARG A 116 9.80 -6.42 -0.66
CA ARG A 116 9.33 -6.35 -2.04
C ARG A 116 10.35 -5.67 -2.94
N GLU A 117 10.92 -4.54 -2.52
CA GLU A 117 11.93 -3.81 -3.28
C GLU A 117 13.20 -4.63 -3.50
N ASN A 118 13.69 -5.34 -2.47
CA ASN A 118 14.84 -6.22 -2.59
C ASN A 118 14.58 -7.42 -3.50
N TRP A 119 13.34 -7.94 -3.52
CA TRP A 119 12.97 -9.01 -4.45
C TRP A 119 12.85 -8.49 -5.89
N LEU A 120 12.26 -7.30 -6.09
CA LEU A 120 12.13 -6.67 -7.41
C LEU A 120 13.50 -6.28 -7.98
N ASN A 121 14.37 -5.76 -7.11
CA ASN A 121 15.64 -5.15 -7.46
C ASN A 121 16.78 -5.73 -6.62
N PRO A 122 17.15 -7.02 -6.81
CA PRO A 122 18.24 -7.63 -6.04
C PRO A 122 19.56 -6.87 -6.25
N PRO A 123 20.30 -6.52 -5.18
CA PRO A 123 21.51 -5.70 -5.28
C PRO A 123 22.61 -6.35 -6.11
N GLU A 124 22.63 -7.67 -6.21
CA GLU A 124 23.56 -8.41 -7.05
C GLU A 124 23.24 -8.33 -8.56
N TRP A 125 22.03 -7.93 -8.94
CA TRP A 125 21.55 -7.89 -10.33
C TRP A 125 21.39 -6.48 -10.88
N ILE A 126 21.33 -5.47 -10.00
CA ILE A 126 21.14 -4.09 -10.38
C ILE A 126 22.32 -3.20 -9.99
N ARG A 127 22.67 -2.28 -10.87
CA ARG A 127 23.51 -1.11 -10.56
C ARG A 127 22.65 0.15 -10.64
N ARG A 128 22.77 1.01 -9.63
CA ARG A 128 22.11 2.33 -9.64
C ARG A 128 23.01 3.35 -10.30
N VAL A 129 22.46 4.09 -11.25
CA VAL A 129 23.14 5.19 -11.93
C VAL A 129 22.26 6.44 -11.85
N PRO A 130 22.86 7.64 -11.73
CA PRO A 130 22.08 8.88 -11.77
C PRO A 130 21.19 8.96 -13.00
N GLU A 131 20.00 9.56 -12.83
CA GLU A 131 19.16 9.93 -13.96
C GLU A 131 19.83 11.03 -14.79
N VAL A 132 19.60 11.00 -16.10
CA VAL A 132 20.10 12.00 -17.05
C VAL A 132 19.60 13.39 -16.69
N VAL A 133 18.35 13.47 -16.18
CA VAL A 133 17.74 14.71 -15.73
C VAL A 133 17.83 14.81 -14.20
N PRO A 134 18.53 15.81 -13.65
CA PRO A 134 18.66 15.99 -12.21
C PRO A 134 17.32 16.09 -11.49
N GLY A 135 17.27 15.51 -10.29
CA GLY A 135 16.10 15.52 -9.42
C GLY A 135 15.13 14.36 -9.67
N TYR A 136 15.24 13.63 -10.77
CA TYR A 136 14.52 12.36 -10.94
C TYR A 136 15.21 11.22 -10.17
N PRO A 137 14.48 10.14 -9.84
CA PRO A 137 15.06 8.99 -9.15
C PRO A 137 16.16 8.33 -9.99
N ASP A 138 17.18 7.79 -9.34
CA ASP A 138 18.23 7.01 -10.00
C ASP A 138 17.66 5.86 -10.82
N ARG A 139 18.31 5.58 -11.94
CA ARG A 139 17.96 4.45 -12.81
C ARG A 139 18.59 3.18 -12.26
N SER A 140 17.77 2.14 -12.14
CA SER A 140 18.24 0.78 -11.85
C SER A 140 18.47 0.08 -13.17
N LEU A 141 19.74 -0.21 -13.49
CA LEU A 141 20.13 -0.91 -14.70
C LEU A 141 20.61 -2.33 -14.36
N PRO A 142 20.32 -3.34 -15.20
CA PRO A 142 20.91 -4.65 -15.04
C PRO A 142 22.44 -4.57 -15.13
N VAL A 143 23.13 -5.43 -14.37
CA VAL A 143 24.59 -5.54 -14.40
C VAL A 143 25.10 -6.24 -15.66
N ASP A 144 24.31 -7.17 -16.21
CA ASP A 144 24.59 -7.92 -17.44
C ASP A 144 23.29 -8.42 -18.11
N GLU A 145 23.39 -9.06 -19.27
CA GLU A 145 22.24 -9.60 -20.03
C GLU A 145 21.50 -10.71 -19.29
N LYS A 146 22.19 -11.51 -18.47
CA LYS A 146 21.58 -12.58 -17.68
C LYS A 146 20.70 -12.00 -16.58
N ALA A 147 21.21 -11.00 -15.87
CA ALA A 147 20.45 -10.24 -14.88
C ALA A 147 19.23 -9.57 -15.51
N ALA A 148 19.38 -8.97 -16.71
CA ALA A 148 18.27 -8.38 -17.44
C ALA A 148 17.13 -9.40 -17.71
N ALA A 149 17.47 -10.58 -18.22
CA ALA A 149 16.50 -11.64 -18.50
C ALA A 149 15.82 -12.20 -17.23
N LEU A 150 16.52 -12.19 -16.09
CA LEU A 150 15.95 -12.60 -14.81
C LEU A 150 15.03 -11.52 -14.21
N LEU A 151 15.43 -10.24 -14.31
CA LEU A 151 14.66 -9.09 -13.82
C LEU A 151 13.33 -8.92 -14.56
N GLU A 152 13.26 -9.27 -15.84
CA GLU A 152 11.99 -9.25 -16.62
C GLU A 152 10.88 -10.08 -15.95
N LYS A 153 11.25 -11.17 -15.27
CA LYS A 153 10.31 -12.04 -14.55
C LYS A 153 9.95 -11.49 -13.17
N ARG A 154 10.63 -10.47 -12.65
CA ARG A 154 10.42 -9.94 -11.31
C ARG A 154 9.42 -8.79 -11.32
N THR A 155 8.15 -9.13 -11.47
CA THR A 155 7.04 -8.17 -11.32
C THR A 155 6.29 -8.42 -10.01
N LEU A 156 5.66 -7.37 -9.45
CA LEU A 156 4.79 -7.55 -8.29
C LEU A 156 3.65 -8.54 -8.55
N THR A 157 3.13 -8.60 -9.78
CA THR A 157 2.11 -9.59 -10.15
C THR A 157 2.64 -11.01 -10.01
N HIS A 158 3.86 -11.30 -10.50
CA HIS A 158 4.47 -12.61 -10.33
C HIS A 158 4.74 -12.93 -8.86
N LEU A 159 5.31 -11.98 -8.11
CA LEU A 159 5.58 -12.15 -6.68
C LEU A 159 4.31 -12.52 -5.89
N TYR A 160 3.19 -11.85 -6.17
CA TYR A 160 1.93 -12.10 -5.47
C TYR A 160 1.15 -13.30 -6.01
N ASN A 161 1.44 -13.76 -7.23
CA ASN A 161 0.93 -15.05 -7.72
C ASN A 161 1.63 -16.22 -7.01
N GLU A 162 2.95 -16.15 -6.84
CA GLU A 162 3.74 -17.18 -6.16
C GLU A 162 3.53 -17.15 -4.64
N ARG A 163 3.42 -15.94 -4.07
CA ARG A 163 3.21 -15.66 -2.64
C ARG A 163 4.16 -16.48 -1.74
N PRO A 164 5.49 -16.29 -1.86
CA PRO A 164 6.46 -17.03 -1.06
C PRO A 164 6.25 -16.81 0.44
N ALA A 165 6.71 -17.76 1.27
CA ALA A 165 6.46 -17.77 2.71
C ALA A 165 6.89 -16.47 3.41
N TRP A 166 8.01 -15.86 3.00
CA TRP A 166 8.45 -14.58 3.57
C TRP A 166 7.46 -13.45 3.31
N LEU A 167 6.81 -13.44 2.13
CA LEU A 167 5.83 -12.42 1.77
C LEU A 167 4.55 -12.63 2.58
N ALA A 168 4.08 -13.88 2.68
CA ALA A 168 2.93 -14.24 3.49
C ALA A 168 3.15 -13.87 4.97
N ASN A 169 4.34 -14.12 5.50
CA ASN A 169 4.72 -13.76 6.87
C ASN A 169 4.72 -12.25 7.08
N ALA A 170 5.33 -11.47 6.18
CA ALA A 170 5.37 -10.02 6.29
C ALA A 170 3.95 -9.39 6.23
N HIS A 171 3.06 -9.94 5.41
CA HIS A 171 1.65 -9.54 5.40
C HIS A 171 0.93 -9.89 6.70
N ARG A 172 1.12 -11.10 7.23
CA ARG A 172 0.51 -11.49 8.51
C ARG A 172 0.95 -10.57 9.64
N ASP A 173 2.23 -10.18 9.68
CA ASP A 173 2.75 -9.29 10.71
C ASP A 173 2.14 -7.87 10.58
N LEU A 174 1.98 -7.37 9.36
CA LEU A 174 1.27 -6.12 9.08
C LEU A 174 -0.21 -6.20 9.48
N ASP A 175 -0.89 -7.29 9.11
CA ASP A 175 -2.29 -7.51 9.43
C ASP A 175 -2.54 -7.61 10.94
N ALA A 176 -1.62 -8.24 11.69
CA ALA A 176 -1.67 -8.28 13.14
C ALA A 176 -1.54 -6.89 13.76
N ALA A 177 -0.62 -6.05 13.25
CA ALA A 177 -0.46 -4.67 13.72
C ALA A 177 -1.72 -3.82 13.44
N VAL A 178 -2.34 -3.97 12.26
CA VAL A 178 -3.58 -3.27 11.92
C VAL A 178 -4.77 -3.78 12.74
N ALA A 179 -4.88 -5.10 12.96
CA ALA A 179 -5.90 -5.68 13.83
C ALA A 179 -5.80 -5.12 15.26
N ALA A 180 -4.59 -5.05 15.81
CA ALA A 180 -4.33 -4.44 17.11
C ALA A 180 -4.73 -2.96 17.15
N ALA A 181 -4.52 -2.21 16.07
CA ALA A 181 -4.94 -0.81 15.98
C ALA A 181 -6.47 -0.63 16.03
N TYR A 182 -7.22 -1.60 15.49
CA TYR A 182 -8.67 -1.69 15.63
C TYR A 182 -9.15 -2.25 16.98
N GLY A 183 -8.25 -2.81 17.80
CA GLY A 183 -8.60 -3.56 19.00
C GLY A 183 -9.28 -4.90 18.69
N TRP A 184 -8.97 -5.50 17.54
CA TRP A 184 -9.58 -6.74 17.05
C TRP A 184 -8.61 -7.92 17.07
N PRO A 185 -9.11 -9.17 17.13
CA PRO A 185 -8.28 -10.36 16.96
C PRO A 185 -7.58 -10.40 15.59
N ALA A 186 -6.34 -10.90 15.56
CA ALA A 186 -5.55 -10.99 14.33
C ALA A 186 -5.98 -12.15 13.41
N ASP A 187 -6.79 -13.08 13.89
CA ASP A 187 -7.22 -14.30 13.21
C ASP A 187 -8.67 -14.24 12.68
N LEU A 188 -9.26 -13.04 12.61
CA LEU A 188 -10.61 -12.86 12.05
C LEU A 188 -10.72 -13.41 10.62
N SER A 189 -11.86 -14.04 10.34
CA SER A 189 -12.25 -14.42 8.97
C SER A 189 -12.64 -13.18 8.16
N GLU A 190 -12.63 -13.29 6.83
CA GLU A 190 -13.03 -12.19 5.94
C GLU A 190 -14.45 -11.69 6.22
N GLU A 191 -15.40 -12.59 6.48
CA GLU A 191 -16.78 -12.22 6.81
C GLU A 191 -16.86 -11.43 8.11
N GLN A 192 -16.11 -11.87 9.14
CA GLN A 192 -16.08 -11.17 10.44
C GLN A 192 -15.43 -9.79 10.31
N MET A 193 -14.33 -9.68 9.55
CA MET A 193 -13.68 -8.40 9.27
C MET A 193 -14.64 -7.45 8.55
N LEU A 194 -15.28 -7.92 7.47
CA LEU A 194 -16.21 -7.10 6.70
C LEU A 194 -17.40 -6.63 7.53
N ARG A 195 -17.98 -7.52 8.35
CA ARG A 195 -19.10 -7.17 9.24
C ARG A 195 -18.72 -6.04 10.20
N ARG A 196 -17.57 -6.18 10.89
CA ARG A 196 -17.08 -5.16 11.82
C ARG A 196 -16.75 -3.84 11.14
N LEU A 197 -16.15 -3.87 9.94
CA LEU A 197 -15.90 -2.67 9.15
C LEU A 197 -17.21 -1.96 8.75
N LEU A 198 -18.22 -2.70 8.30
CA LEU A 198 -19.53 -2.13 7.97
C LEU A 198 -20.23 -1.51 9.18
N GLU A 199 -20.18 -2.17 10.34
CA GLU A 199 -20.70 -1.63 11.61
C GLU A 199 -19.97 -0.33 11.99
N LEU A 200 -18.64 -0.32 11.93
CA LEU A 200 -17.83 0.86 12.23
C LEU A 200 -18.13 2.01 11.26
N ASN A 201 -18.25 1.72 9.96
CA ASN A 201 -18.60 2.72 8.95
C ASN A 201 -19.99 3.34 9.22
N ARG A 202 -21.01 2.52 9.49
CA ARG A 202 -22.37 3.00 9.83
C ARG A 202 -22.39 3.86 11.10
N SER A 203 -21.68 3.43 12.14
CA SER A 203 -21.61 4.16 13.41
C SER A 203 -21.01 5.56 13.25
N ARG A 204 -20.09 5.75 12.31
CA ARG A 204 -19.46 7.06 12.02
C ARG A 204 -20.31 7.92 11.08
N ALA A 205 -21.00 7.31 10.12
CA ALA A 205 -21.93 8.04 9.26
C ALA A 205 -23.08 8.67 10.06
N GLY A 206 -23.57 8.00 11.12
CA GLY A 206 -24.60 8.55 12.01
C GLY A 206 -24.11 9.58 13.03
N ARG A 207 -22.80 9.84 13.12
CA ARG A 207 -22.19 10.85 14.02
C ARG A 207 -21.79 12.14 13.29
N ARG A 208 -21.95 12.20 11.97
CA ARG A 208 -21.74 13.40 11.15
C ARG A 208 -23.05 14.13 10.97
#